data_AF-A0A545S9N0-F1
#
_entry.id   AF-A0A545S9N0-F1
#
_cell.length_a   1.000
_cell.length_b   1.000
_cell.length_c   1.000
_cell.angle_alpha   90.00
_cell.angle_beta   90.00
_cell.angle_gamma   90.00
#
_symmetry.space_group_name_H-M   'P 1'
#
loop_
_entity.id
_entity.type
_entity.pdbx_description
1 polymer ?
#
loop_
_entity_poly.entity_id
_entity_poly.type
_entity_poly.pdbx_seq_one_letter_code
_entity_poly.pdbx_strand_id
1 'polypeptide(L)'
;MKSDIKRHFYSGIIVTLLSIALSFGFKVYLSYIVDKQTLALYFTVIDIFSISLLILIGFRSSMVVAYNKTGDDIGIINSFRAVVSLLIVLVWLLLIPYIKHYMKVEIHYWYLVFTILSMGAYAYITNQLAMYREYKLINISSFLEQILAIVWFLIAYHLSGAKGIHALFISMVMSMLSLVIYLWMAKIKNNAEVP
;
A
#
# COMPACT_ATOMS: atom_id res chain seq x y z
N MET A 1 -24.35 0.81 25.02
CA MET A 1 -23.74 -0.50 24.72
C MET A 1 -24.26 -1.16 23.42
N LYS A 2 -25.55 -1.53 23.26
CA LYS A 2 -26.07 -2.03 21.97
C LYS A 2 -26.17 -0.96 20.87
N SER A 3 -26.38 0.32 21.23
CA SER A 3 -26.43 1.45 20.29
C SER A 3 -25.06 1.77 19.67
N ASP A 4 -23.99 1.66 20.46
CA ASP A 4 -22.64 2.05 20.06
C ASP A 4 -22.06 1.03 19.07
N ILE A 5 -22.29 -0.27 19.30
CA ILE A 5 -21.89 -1.33 18.37
C ILE A 5 -22.57 -1.16 17.02
N LYS A 6 -23.88 -0.86 17.00
CA LYS A 6 -24.61 -0.57 15.75
C LYS A 6 -24.01 0.65 15.05
N ARG A 7 -23.73 1.73 15.78
CA ARG A 7 -23.13 2.95 15.22
C ARG A 7 -21.74 2.70 14.62
N HIS A 8 -20.88 1.94 15.29
CA HIS A 8 -19.55 1.57 14.77
C HIS A 8 -19.65 0.67 13.54
N PHE A 9 -20.59 -0.28 13.54
CA PHE A 9 -20.85 -1.15 12.40
C PHE A 9 -21.33 -0.35 11.17
N TYR A 10 -22.34 0.50 11.32
CA TYR A 10 -22.81 1.36 10.22
C TYR A 10 -21.74 2.34 9.75
N SER A 11 -20.97 2.93 10.68
CA SER A 11 -19.85 3.79 10.33
C SER A 11 -18.78 3.06 9.51
N GLY A 12 -18.46 1.81 9.86
CA GLY A 12 -17.51 1.01 9.09
C GLY A 12 -17.99 0.71 7.67
N ILE A 13 -19.27 0.36 7.51
CA ILE A 13 -19.89 0.16 6.20
C ILE A 13 -19.84 1.44 5.37
N ILE A 14 -20.21 2.58 5.95
CA ILE A 14 -20.22 3.88 5.27
C ILE A 14 -18.80 4.26 4.81
N VAL A 15 -17.80 4.13 5.67
CA VAL A 15 -16.40 4.43 5.32
C VAL A 15 -15.92 3.52 4.18
N THR A 16 -16.29 2.23 4.22
CA THR A 16 -15.92 1.29 3.16
C THR A 16 -16.58 1.65 1.83
N LEU A 17 -17.88 1.95 1.84
CA LEU A 17 -18.62 2.38 0.65
C LEU A 17 -18.06 3.68 0.07
N LEU A 18 -17.73 4.65 0.93
CA LEU A 18 -17.09 5.90 0.51
C LEU A 18 -15.71 5.65 -0.09
N SER A 19 -14.92 4.74 0.50
CA SER A 19 -13.60 4.35 -0.05
C SER A 19 -13.74 3.78 -1.45
N ILE A 20 -14.71 2.87 -1.65
CA ILE A 20 -15.00 2.25 -2.95
C ILE A 20 -15.45 3.31 -3.95
N ALA A 21 -16.38 4.18 -3.55
CA ALA A 21 -16.90 5.25 -4.41
C ALA A 21 -15.79 6.23 -4.82
N LEU A 22 -14.91 6.61 -3.90
CA LEU A 22 -13.74 7.46 -4.18
C LEU A 22 -12.77 6.78 -5.15
N SER A 23 -12.41 5.53 -4.87
CA SER A 23 -11.50 4.75 -5.71
C SER A 23 -12.06 4.58 -7.13
N PHE A 24 -13.33 4.23 -7.24
CA PHE A 24 -14.01 4.06 -8.51
C PHE A 24 -14.15 5.38 -9.27
N GLY A 25 -14.60 6.45 -8.59
CA GLY A 25 -14.70 7.79 -9.16
C GLY A 25 -13.35 8.30 -9.66
N PHE A 26 -12.27 8.00 -8.95
CA PHE A 26 -10.93 8.32 -9.40
C PHE A 26 -10.51 7.53 -10.65
N LYS A 27 -10.82 6.22 -10.73
CA LYS A 27 -10.59 5.45 -11.96
C LYS A 27 -11.38 6.00 -13.16
N VAL A 28 -12.62 6.41 -12.93
CA VAL A 28 -13.44 7.07 -13.95
C VAL A 28 -12.76 8.38 -14.40
N TYR A 29 -12.34 9.23 -13.46
CA TYR A 29 -11.60 10.45 -13.75
C TYR A 29 -10.31 10.20 -14.57
N LEU A 30 -9.51 9.20 -14.17
CA LEU A 30 -8.31 8.80 -14.91
C LEU A 30 -8.63 8.37 -16.34
N SER A 31 -9.74 7.66 -16.57
CA SER A 31 -10.15 7.20 -17.90
C SER A 31 -10.51 8.33 -18.87
N TYR A 32 -10.87 9.52 -18.35
CA TYR A 32 -11.13 10.71 -19.17
C TYR A 32 -9.86 11.47 -19.56
N ILE A 33 -8.80 11.35 -18.77
CA ILE A 33 -7.60 12.21 -18.88
C ILE A 33 -6.40 11.45 -19.42
N VAL A 34 -6.26 10.18 -19.05
CA VAL A 34 -5.16 9.31 -19.46
C VAL A 34 -5.66 8.35 -20.53
N ASP A 35 -4.83 8.07 -21.52
CA ASP A 35 -5.18 7.14 -22.57
C ASP A 35 -5.37 5.71 -22.02
N LYS A 36 -6.27 4.96 -22.66
CA LYS A 36 -6.66 3.62 -22.19
C LYS A 36 -5.51 2.63 -22.22
N GLN A 37 -4.56 2.78 -23.15
CA GLN A 37 -3.43 1.85 -23.29
C GLN A 37 -2.44 2.03 -22.14
N THR A 38 -2.08 3.27 -21.83
CA THR A 38 -1.27 3.63 -20.66
C THR A 38 -1.92 3.18 -19.37
N LEU A 39 -3.23 3.41 -19.23
CA LEU A 39 -3.95 3.04 -18.01
C LEU A 39 -3.99 1.52 -17.81
N ALA A 40 -4.23 0.75 -18.89
CA ALA A 40 -4.19 -0.71 -18.86
C ALA A 40 -2.80 -1.23 -18.50
N LEU A 41 -1.75 -0.66 -19.11
CA LEU A 41 -0.37 -1.04 -18.85
C LEU A 41 0.03 -0.71 -17.40
N TYR A 42 -0.32 0.46 -16.89
CA TYR A 42 -0.11 0.84 -15.50
C TYR A 42 -0.77 -0.14 -14.54
N PHE A 43 -2.07 -0.40 -14.68
CA PHE A 43 -2.77 -1.32 -13.77
C PHE A 43 -2.22 -2.73 -13.86
N THR A 44 -1.84 -3.21 -15.05
CA THR A 44 -1.20 -4.53 -15.19
C THR A 44 0.12 -4.61 -14.41
N VAL A 45 0.94 -3.55 -14.45
CA VAL A 45 2.19 -3.51 -13.67
C VAL A 45 1.91 -3.51 -12.18
N ILE A 46 0.96 -2.70 -11.71
CA ILE A 46 0.57 -2.66 -10.31
C ILE A 46 0.00 -4.01 -9.85
N ASP A 47 -0.77 -4.71 -10.68
CA ASP A 47 -1.31 -6.03 -10.38
C ASP A 47 -0.20 -7.08 -10.27
N ILE A 48 0.79 -7.08 -11.16
CA ILE A 48 1.97 -7.96 -11.07
C ILE A 48 2.70 -7.76 -9.74
N PHE A 49 2.96 -6.51 -9.35
CA PHE A 49 3.58 -6.21 -8.06
C PHE A 49 2.70 -6.61 -6.88
N SER A 50 1.40 -6.36 -6.96
CA SER A 50 0.44 -6.70 -5.90
C SER A 50 0.37 -8.22 -5.68
N ILE A 51 0.33 -9.01 -6.75
CA ILE A 51 0.37 -10.48 -6.69
C ILE A 51 1.67 -10.94 -6.03
N SER A 52 2.80 -10.35 -6.39
CA SER A 52 4.09 -10.72 -5.78
C SER A 52 4.10 -10.49 -4.27
N LEU A 53 3.47 -9.41 -3.80
CA LEU A 53 3.39 -9.06 -2.38
C LEU A 53 2.26 -9.78 -1.63
N LEU A 54 1.31 -10.41 -2.32
CA LEU A 54 0.18 -11.11 -1.72
C LEU A 54 0.64 -12.23 -0.77
N ILE A 55 1.80 -12.83 -1.04
CA ILE A 55 2.45 -13.83 -0.17
C ILE A 55 2.64 -13.28 1.26
N LEU A 56 2.92 -11.99 1.42
CA LEU A 56 3.12 -11.35 2.73
C LEU A 56 1.83 -11.31 3.57
N ILE A 57 0.65 -11.38 2.95
CA ILE A 57 -0.63 -11.43 3.67
C ILE A 57 -0.75 -12.77 4.43
N GLY A 58 -0.25 -13.89 3.87
CA GLY A 58 -0.20 -15.17 4.59
C GLY A 58 0.77 -15.16 5.76
N PHE A 59 1.87 -14.41 5.66
CA PHE A 59 2.79 -14.18 6.77
C PHE A 59 2.14 -13.40 7.91
N ARG A 60 1.23 -12.46 7.61
CA ARG A 60 0.52 -11.66 8.60
C ARG A 60 -0.18 -12.51 9.67
N SER A 61 -0.98 -13.49 9.24
CA SER A 61 -1.73 -14.35 10.16
C SER A 61 -0.77 -15.21 11.01
N SER A 62 0.29 -15.71 10.39
CA SER A 62 1.34 -16.49 11.05
C SER A 62 2.05 -15.67 12.14
N MET A 63 2.38 -14.40 11.87
CA MET A 63 2.99 -13.49 12.84
C MET A 63 2.07 -13.24 14.04
N VAL A 64 0.77 -12.99 13.80
CA VAL A 64 -0.21 -12.78 14.87
C VAL A 64 -0.27 -14.00 15.81
N VAL A 65 -0.33 -15.20 15.24
CA VAL A 65 -0.40 -16.44 16.02
C VAL A 65 0.92 -16.69 16.77
N ALA A 66 2.06 -16.52 16.11
CA ALA A 66 3.37 -16.70 16.72
C ALA A 66 3.59 -15.73 17.89
N TYR A 67 3.22 -14.46 17.71
CA TYR A 67 3.36 -13.43 18.75
C TYR A 67 2.48 -13.73 19.96
N ASN A 68 1.22 -14.13 19.74
CA ASN A 68 0.32 -14.51 20.85
C ASN A 68 0.82 -15.74 21.64
N LYS A 69 1.60 -16.64 21.02
CA LYS A 69 2.12 -17.85 21.68
C LYS A 69 3.45 -17.64 22.40
N THR A 70 4.35 -16.86 21.79
CA THR A 70 5.75 -16.75 22.24
C THR A 70 6.05 -15.44 22.96
N GLY A 71 5.32 -14.36 22.65
CA GLY A 71 5.61 -13.02 23.15
C GLY A 71 6.90 -12.39 22.59
N ASP A 72 7.66 -13.11 21.75
CA ASP A 72 8.91 -12.62 21.15
C ASP A 72 8.61 -11.78 19.91
N ASP A 73 8.64 -10.45 20.04
CA ASP A 73 8.44 -9.54 18.91
C ASP A 73 9.68 -9.41 18.02
N ILE A 74 10.87 -9.35 18.61
CA ILE A 74 12.14 -9.14 17.89
C ILE A 74 12.41 -10.29 16.92
N GLY A 75 12.30 -11.54 17.37
CA GLY A 75 12.56 -12.71 16.53
C GLY A 75 11.58 -12.83 15.36
N ILE A 76 10.30 -12.58 15.61
CA ILE A 76 9.25 -12.61 14.59
C ILE A 76 9.47 -11.50 13.55
N ILE A 77 9.73 -10.27 14.02
CA ILE A 77 9.97 -9.12 13.12
C ILE A 77 11.22 -9.33 12.28
N ASN A 78 12.31 -9.86 12.85
CA ASN A 78 13.54 -10.11 12.11
C ASN A 78 13.34 -11.18 11.02
N SER A 79 12.63 -12.26 11.34
CA SER A 79 12.29 -13.31 10.38
C SER A 79 11.44 -12.76 9.24
N PHE A 80 10.43 -11.96 9.57
CA PHE A 80 9.56 -11.32 8.58
C PHE A 80 10.33 -10.32 7.70
N ARG A 81 11.25 -9.54 8.28
CA ARG A 81 12.13 -8.64 7.52
C ARG A 81 12.95 -9.39 6.48
N ALA A 82 13.54 -10.54 6.84
CA ALA A 82 14.29 -11.36 5.89
C ALA A 82 13.43 -11.82 4.70
N VAL A 83 12.18 -12.24 4.97
CA VAL A 83 11.23 -12.65 3.93
C VAL A 83 10.87 -11.48 3.00
N VAL A 84 10.57 -10.31 3.56
CA VAL A 84 10.27 -9.10 2.76
C VAL A 84 11.47 -8.70 1.90
N SER A 85 12.68 -8.69 2.48
CA SER A 85 13.90 -8.38 1.74
C SER A 85 14.16 -9.36 0.60
N LEU A 86 14.04 -10.66 0.84
CA LEU A 86 14.18 -11.69 -0.20
C LEU A 86 13.18 -11.47 -1.34
N LEU A 87 11.93 -11.21 -1.00
CA LEU A 87 10.87 -11.00 -1.98
C LEU A 87 11.11 -9.74 -2.83
N ILE A 88 11.50 -8.63 -2.21
CA ILE A 88 11.86 -7.40 -2.93
C ILE A 88 13.02 -7.66 -3.90
N VAL A 89 14.05 -8.40 -3.48
CA VAL A 89 15.18 -8.77 -4.35
C VAL A 89 14.72 -9.64 -5.53
N LEU A 90 13.84 -10.62 -5.30
CA LEU A 90 13.27 -11.45 -6.36
C LEU A 90 12.46 -10.62 -7.36
N VAL A 91 11.61 -9.71 -6.88
CA VAL A 91 10.84 -8.80 -7.75
C VAL A 91 11.79 -7.91 -8.55
N TRP A 92 12.85 -7.41 -7.93
CA TRP A 92 13.82 -6.56 -8.59
C TRP A 92 14.62 -7.29 -9.67
N LEU A 93 15.03 -8.54 -9.42
CA LEU A 93 15.81 -9.33 -10.38
C LEU A 93 14.98 -9.92 -11.51
N LEU A 94 13.72 -10.28 -11.25
CA LEU A 94 12.89 -11.03 -12.21
C LEU A 94 11.79 -10.15 -12.82
N LEU A 95 10.95 -9.54 -11.99
CA LEU A 95 9.73 -8.86 -12.46
C LEU A 95 10.03 -7.48 -13.05
N ILE A 96 10.94 -6.70 -12.47
CA ILE A 96 11.27 -5.37 -13.00
C ILE A 96 11.85 -5.47 -14.44
N PRO A 97 12.84 -6.34 -14.73
CA PRO A 97 13.31 -6.54 -16.09
C PRO A 97 12.22 -7.06 -17.03
N TYR A 98 11.39 -8.00 -16.56
CA TYR A 98 10.25 -8.50 -17.33
C TYR A 98 9.29 -7.38 -17.72
N ILE A 99 8.83 -6.57 -16.76
CA ILE A 99 7.96 -5.42 -17.01
C ILE A 99 8.64 -4.44 -17.98
N LYS A 100 9.89 -4.10 -17.74
CA LYS A 100 10.57 -3.07 -18.54
C LYS A 100 10.81 -3.51 -19.98
N HIS A 101 11.25 -4.74 -20.22
CA HIS A 101 11.65 -5.20 -21.55
C HIS A 101 10.54 -5.92 -22.31
N TYR A 102 9.76 -6.77 -21.65
CA TYR A 102 8.74 -7.58 -22.31
C TYR A 102 7.44 -6.80 -22.50
N MET A 103 6.99 -6.07 -21.48
CA MET A 103 5.79 -5.22 -21.57
C MET A 103 6.06 -3.85 -22.20
N LYS A 104 7.32 -3.57 -22.56
CA LYS A 104 7.77 -2.34 -23.25
C LYS A 104 7.31 -1.05 -22.57
N VAL A 105 7.35 -1.03 -21.23
CA VAL A 105 6.96 0.16 -20.46
C VAL A 105 8.01 1.26 -20.63
N GLU A 106 7.62 2.38 -21.22
CA GLU A 106 8.49 3.53 -21.49
C GLU A 106 8.71 4.44 -20.27
N ILE A 107 9.10 3.86 -19.12
CA ILE A 107 9.46 4.62 -17.90
C ILE A 107 10.85 4.28 -17.39
N HIS A 108 11.48 5.20 -16.67
CA HIS A 108 12.76 4.93 -16.05
C HIS A 108 12.65 3.79 -15.00
N TYR A 109 13.66 2.91 -14.92
CA TYR A 109 13.69 1.76 -13.99
C TYR A 109 13.38 2.16 -12.54
N TRP A 110 13.89 3.33 -12.13
CA TRP A 110 13.68 3.86 -10.79
C TRP A 110 12.20 3.98 -10.40
N TYR A 111 11.28 4.28 -11.33
CA TYR A 111 9.85 4.31 -11.00
C TYR A 111 9.34 2.94 -10.55
N LEU A 112 9.76 1.87 -11.23
CA LEU A 112 9.41 0.50 -10.89
C LEU A 112 10.04 0.09 -9.55
N VAL A 113 11.32 0.43 -9.35
CA VAL A 113 12.05 0.13 -8.10
C VAL A 113 11.40 0.84 -6.92
N PHE A 114 11.14 2.15 -7.02
CA PHE A 114 10.51 2.89 -5.93
C PHE A 114 9.08 2.42 -5.64
N THR A 115 8.36 1.94 -6.67
CA THR A 115 7.01 1.40 -6.49
C THR A 115 7.04 0.11 -5.67
N ILE A 116 7.90 -0.84 -6.00
CA ILE A 116 7.98 -2.07 -5.21
C ILE A 116 8.51 -1.79 -3.80
N LEU A 117 9.47 -0.87 -3.65
CA LEU A 117 9.99 -0.50 -2.33
C LEU A 117 8.92 0.15 -1.46
N SER A 118 8.12 1.08 -2.00
CA SER A 118 7.08 1.76 -1.23
C SER A 118 5.92 0.82 -0.89
N MET A 119 5.48 -0.03 -1.83
CA MET A 119 4.47 -1.06 -1.58
C MET A 119 4.95 -2.09 -0.56
N GLY A 120 6.20 -2.55 -0.68
CA GLY A 120 6.82 -3.48 0.26
C GLY A 120 6.96 -2.90 1.66
N ALA A 121 7.36 -1.62 1.78
CA ALA A 121 7.42 -0.92 3.06
C ALA A 121 6.03 -0.79 3.71
N TYR A 122 5.01 -0.47 2.92
CA TYR A 122 3.62 -0.41 3.42
C TYR A 122 3.13 -1.78 3.89
N ALA A 123 3.35 -2.83 3.10
CA ALA A 123 3.03 -4.20 3.49
C ALA A 123 3.77 -4.61 4.77
N TYR A 124 5.03 -4.20 4.92
CA TYR A 124 5.82 -4.49 6.11
C TYR A 124 5.21 -3.85 7.38
N ILE A 125 4.94 -2.54 7.35
CA ILE A 125 4.38 -1.82 8.50
C ILE A 125 2.98 -2.30 8.85
N THR A 126 2.11 -2.49 7.85
CA THR A 126 0.74 -2.95 8.10
C THR A 126 0.69 -4.38 8.65
N ASN A 127 1.65 -5.24 8.32
CA ASN A 127 1.78 -6.57 8.92
C ASN A 127 2.28 -6.51 10.37
N GLN A 128 3.22 -5.61 10.69
CA GLN A 128 3.61 -5.35 12.07
C GLN A 128 2.43 -4.85 12.92
N LEU A 129 1.66 -3.87 12.41
CA LEU A 129 0.49 -3.34 13.13
C LEU A 129 -0.54 -4.44 13.39
N ALA A 130 -0.72 -5.38 12.45
CA ALA A 130 -1.63 -6.50 12.65
C ALA A 130 -1.14 -7.45 13.73
N MET A 131 0.17 -7.72 13.80
CA MET A 131 0.79 -8.50 14.87
C MET A 131 0.46 -7.91 16.25
N TYR A 132 0.57 -6.59 16.40
CA TYR A 132 0.21 -5.86 17.63
C TYR A 132 -1.29 -5.60 17.81
N ARG A 133 -2.15 -6.10 16.91
CA ARG A 133 -3.62 -5.91 16.93
C ARG A 133 -4.08 -4.45 16.86
N GLU A 134 -3.28 -3.58 16.23
CA GLU A 134 -3.58 -2.16 15.99
C GLU A 134 -4.58 -1.98 14.82
N TYR A 135 -5.73 -2.66 14.88
CA TYR A 135 -6.72 -2.68 13.81
C TYR A 135 -7.34 -1.31 13.52
N LYS A 136 -7.36 -0.41 14.51
CA LYS A 136 -7.83 0.97 14.32
C LYS A 136 -6.96 1.71 13.30
N LEU A 137 -5.63 1.59 13.41
CA LEU A 137 -4.69 2.23 12.48
C LEU A 137 -4.78 1.61 11.08
N ILE A 138 -4.93 0.28 11.00
CA ILE A 138 -5.11 -0.42 9.72
C ILE A 138 -6.39 0.03 9.00
N ASN A 139 -7.49 0.19 9.74
CA ASN A 139 -8.74 0.64 9.14
C ASN A 139 -8.67 2.08 8.63
N ILE A 140 -7.97 2.96 9.37
CA ILE A 140 -7.76 4.35 8.95
C ILE A 140 -6.86 4.40 7.71
N SER A 141 -5.81 3.57 7.63
CA SER A 141 -4.89 3.57 6.50
C SER A 141 -5.58 3.20 5.19
N SER A 142 -6.50 2.22 5.20
CA SER A 142 -7.26 1.83 4.01
C SER A 142 -8.07 2.99 3.40
N PHE A 143 -8.61 3.87 4.26
CA PHE A 143 -9.33 5.07 3.80
C PHE A 143 -8.36 6.15 3.31
N LEU A 144 -7.29 6.40 4.07
CA LEU A 144 -6.25 7.36 3.70
C LEU A 144 -5.55 7.00 2.39
N GLU A 145 -5.41 5.72 2.09
CA GLU A 145 -4.80 5.22 0.85
C GLU A 145 -5.50 5.77 -0.39
N GLN A 146 -6.84 5.74 -0.41
CA GLN A 146 -7.62 6.25 -1.53
C GLN A 146 -7.47 7.77 -1.67
N ILE A 147 -7.50 8.50 -0.55
CA ILE A 147 -7.36 9.96 -0.54
C ILE A 147 -5.96 10.37 -1.00
N LEU A 148 -4.92 9.73 -0.46
CA LEU A 148 -3.53 10.04 -0.79
C LEU A 148 -3.22 9.73 -2.25
N ALA A 149 -3.75 8.64 -2.80
CA ALA A 149 -3.60 8.34 -4.23
C ALA A 149 -4.18 9.47 -5.11
N ILE A 150 -5.39 9.94 -4.79
CA ILE A 150 -6.04 11.05 -5.51
C ILE A 150 -5.22 12.33 -5.37
N VAL A 151 -4.87 12.72 -4.15
CA VAL A 151 -4.14 13.96 -3.85
C VAL A 151 -2.78 13.96 -4.54
N TRP A 152 -1.99 12.89 -4.41
CA TRP A 152 -0.68 12.82 -5.04
C TRP A 152 -0.75 12.75 -6.55
N PHE A 153 -1.79 12.14 -7.11
CA PHE A 153 -2.01 12.20 -8.56
C PHE A 153 -2.30 13.62 -9.02
N LEU A 154 -3.20 14.34 -8.35
CA LEU A 154 -3.51 15.73 -8.72
C LEU A 154 -2.27 16.63 -8.61
N ILE A 155 -1.45 16.44 -7.58
CA ILE A 155 -0.17 17.15 -7.42
C ILE A 155 0.78 16.79 -8.57
N ALA A 156 1.00 15.51 -8.85
CA ALA A 156 1.90 15.07 -9.90
C ALA A 156 1.45 15.56 -11.28
N TYR A 157 0.15 15.46 -11.56
CA TYR A 157 -0.44 15.75 -12.86
C TYR A 157 -0.56 17.26 -13.14
N HIS A 158 -1.03 18.04 -12.17
CA HIS A 158 -1.31 19.47 -12.37
C HIS A 158 -0.18 20.40 -11.91
N LEU A 159 0.53 20.07 -10.83
CA LEU A 159 1.57 20.96 -10.26
C LEU A 159 2.98 20.64 -10.77
N SER A 160 3.33 19.35 -10.87
CA SER A 160 4.67 18.93 -11.30
C SER A 160 4.83 18.85 -12.82
N GLY A 161 3.74 18.95 -13.58
CA GLY A 161 3.74 18.79 -15.04
C GLY A 161 3.98 17.36 -15.53
N ALA A 162 4.03 16.35 -14.64
CA ALA A 162 4.16 14.96 -15.02
C ALA A 162 2.86 14.49 -15.71
N LYS A 163 2.96 13.80 -16.84
CA LYS A 163 1.78 13.34 -17.61
C LYS A 163 1.79 11.84 -17.86
N GLY A 164 0.60 11.31 -18.17
CA GLY A 164 0.38 9.92 -18.50
C GLY A 164 0.90 8.97 -17.43
N ILE A 165 1.71 8.01 -17.84
CA ILE A 165 2.21 6.93 -16.98
C ILE A 165 3.06 7.44 -15.80
N HIS A 166 3.81 8.52 -15.99
CA HIS A 166 4.72 9.04 -14.96
C HIS A 166 3.94 9.57 -13.75
N ALA A 167 2.87 10.34 -13.97
CA ALA A 167 2.03 10.85 -12.89
C ALA A 167 1.38 9.73 -12.07
N LEU A 168 1.00 8.63 -12.72
CA LEU A 168 0.43 7.45 -12.07
C LEU A 168 1.45 6.77 -11.14
N PHE A 169 2.67 6.52 -11.62
CA PHE A 169 3.73 5.94 -10.79
C PHE A 169 4.17 6.86 -9.66
N ILE A 170 4.27 8.18 -9.89
CA ILE A 170 4.57 9.15 -8.83
C ILE A 170 3.48 9.11 -7.76
N SER A 171 2.21 9.14 -8.16
CA SER A 171 1.07 9.04 -7.25
C SER A 171 1.16 7.78 -6.38
N MET A 172 1.42 6.62 -7.01
CA MET A 172 1.56 5.34 -6.30
C MET A 172 2.69 5.35 -5.28
N VAL A 173 3.89 5.80 -5.69
CA VAL A 173 5.05 5.86 -4.80
C VAL A 173 4.78 6.79 -3.62
N MET A 174 4.31 8.01 -3.91
CA MET A 174 4.14 9.05 -2.88
C MET A 174 3.00 8.74 -1.93
N SER A 175 1.90 8.15 -2.40
CA SER A 175 0.79 7.72 -1.56
C SER A 175 1.23 6.63 -0.57
N MET A 176 1.92 5.59 -1.05
CA MET A 176 2.42 4.51 -0.21
C MET A 176 3.48 4.99 0.79
N LEU A 177 4.42 5.85 0.37
CA LEU A 177 5.40 6.44 1.29
C LEU A 177 4.74 7.32 2.35
N SER A 178 3.75 8.14 1.97
CA SER A 178 3.01 8.97 2.92
C SER A 178 2.26 8.14 3.95
N LEU A 179 1.66 7.01 3.54
CA LEU A 179 1.04 6.06 4.46
C LEU A 179 2.04 5.42 5.41
N VAL A 180 3.19 4.97 4.89
CA VAL A 180 4.26 4.39 5.71
C VAL A 180 4.72 5.39 6.76
N ILE A 181 4.97 6.64 6.37
CA ILE A 181 5.38 7.71 7.26
C ILE A 181 4.31 7.96 8.33
N TYR A 182 3.05 8.11 7.92
CA TYR A 182 1.92 8.31 8.83
C TYR A 182 1.79 7.16 9.85
N LEU A 183 1.81 5.92 9.39
CA LEU A 183 1.67 4.74 10.25
C LEU A 183 2.87 4.56 11.17
N TRP A 184 4.08 4.86 10.70
CA TRP A 184 5.28 4.83 11.51
C TRP A 184 5.22 5.86 12.65
N MET A 185 4.85 7.10 12.35
CA MET A 185 4.67 8.15 13.36
C MET A 185 3.56 7.79 14.37
N ALA A 186 2.42 7.28 13.88
CA ALA A 186 1.31 6.84 14.72
C ALA A 186 1.72 5.70 15.66
N LYS A 187 2.50 4.73 15.15
CA LYS A 187 3.07 3.63 15.95
C LYS A 187 3.98 4.16 17.05
N ILE A 188 4.90 5.09 16.74
CA ILE A 188 5.79 5.69 17.74
C ILE A 188 4.98 6.39 18.83
N LYS A 189 3.96 7.16 18.43
CA LYS A 189 3.11 7.88 19.39
C LYS A 189 2.36 6.93 20.32
N ASN A 190 1.72 5.89 19.77
CA ASN A 190 0.99 4.92 20.57
C ASN A 190 1.92 4.15 21.52
N ASN A 191 3.14 3.80 21.08
CA ASN A 191 4.11 3.12 21.94
C ASN A 191 4.70 4.03 23.03
N ALA A 192 4.72 5.36 22.84
CA ALA A 192 5.14 6.31 23.86
C ALA A 192 4.05 6.60 24.93
N GLU A 193 2.79 6.26 24.65
CA GLU A 193 1.65 6.42 25.56
C GLU A 193 1.39 5.17 26.43
N VAL A 194 2.15 4.08 26.24
CA VAL A 194 2.12 2.88 27.09
C VAL A 194 3.31 2.96 28.07
N PRO A 195 3.09 3.31 29.35
CA PRO A 195 4.14 3.27 30.38
C PRO A 195 4.57 1.85 30.74
#